data_AF-A0A6V7J8P7-F1
#
_entry.id   AF-A0A6V7J8P7-F1
#
_cell.length_a   1.000
_cell.length_b   1.000
_cell.length_c   1.000
_cell.angle_alpha   90.00
_cell.angle_beta   90.00
_cell.angle_gamma   90.00
#
_symmetry.space_group_name_H-M   'P 1'
#
loop_
_entity.id
_entity.type
_entity.pdbx_description
1 polymer ?
#
loop_
_entity_poly.entity_id
_entity_poly.type
_entity_poly.pdbx_seq_one_letter_code
_entity_poly.pdbx_strand_id
1 'polypeptide(L)' 'VNGFGITGCSRAMLANRLSYWLGITGPSYTVDSACSSSLFAMEHAYRAIRNGQCDAAIVGGANLCLHPYVSLQFSRL' A
#
# COMPACT_ATOMS: atom_id res chain seq x y z
N VAL A 1 13.94 4.38 21.15
CA VAL A 1 12.81 4.16 20.21
C VAL A 1 12.15 5.49 19.93
N ASN A 2 12.05 5.91 18.66
CA ASN A 2 11.42 7.16 18.30
C ASN A 2 9.90 6.95 18.14
N GLY A 3 9.06 7.74 18.83
CA GLY A 3 7.60 7.55 18.89
C GLY A 3 6.91 7.63 17.53
N PHE A 4 7.53 8.34 16.57
CA PHE A 4 6.99 8.49 15.21
C PHE A 4 7.12 7.23 14.35
N GLY A 5 7.91 6.22 14.76
CA GLY A 5 8.17 5.02 13.95
C GLY A 5 6.89 4.29 13.53
N ILE A 6 5.91 4.16 14.43
CA ILE A 6 4.64 3.50 14.09
C ILE A 6 3.85 4.30 13.05
N THR A 7 3.78 5.61 13.21
CA THR A 7 3.07 6.50 12.28
C THR A 7 3.78 6.66 10.96
N GLY A 8 5.11 6.44 10.91
CA GLY A 8 5.93 6.61 9.70
C GLY A 8 6.16 5.33 8.91
N CYS A 9 6.16 4.17 9.56
CA CYS A 9 6.60 2.91 8.94
C CYS A 9 5.54 1.79 8.95
N SER A 10 4.42 1.95 9.66
CA SER A 10 3.35 0.93 9.62
C SER A 10 2.80 0.78 8.20
N ARG A 11 2.52 -0.47 7.78
CA ARG A 11 2.00 -0.75 6.42
C ARG A 11 0.71 0.01 6.13
N ALA A 12 -0.20 0.11 7.11
CA ALA A 12 -1.45 0.86 6.97
C ALA A 12 -1.22 2.38 6.74
N MET A 13 -0.10 2.93 7.23
CA MET A 13 0.23 4.33 7.06
C MET A 13 0.63 4.68 5.62
N LEU A 14 0.99 3.69 4.79
CA LEU A 14 1.32 3.91 3.38
C LEU A 14 0.15 4.52 2.62
N ALA A 15 -1.05 3.96 2.77
CA ALA A 15 -2.27 4.52 2.19
C ALA A 15 -2.82 5.68 3.04
N ASN A 16 -2.91 5.51 4.36
CA ASN A 16 -3.58 6.48 5.23
C ASN A 16 -2.90 7.86 5.26
N ARG A 17 -1.56 7.93 5.10
CA ARG A 17 -0.88 9.23 5.03
C ARG A 17 -1.24 10.00 3.78
N LEU A 18 -1.39 9.33 2.63
CA LEU A 18 -1.83 9.98 1.40
C LEU A 18 -3.26 10.48 1.54
N SER A 19 -4.15 9.65 2.07
CA SER A 19 -5.55 10.02 2.32
C SER A 19 -5.65 11.22 3.26
N TYR A 20 -4.88 11.22 4.36
CA TYR A 20 -4.81 12.34 5.31
C TYR A 20 -4.29 13.63 4.66
N TRP A 21 -3.17 13.54 3.93
CA TRP A 21 -2.54 14.72 3.33
C TRP A 21 -3.37 15.33 2.19
N LEU A 22 -4.07 14.50 1.42
CA LEU A 22 -4.93 14.94 0.31
C LEU A 22 -6.37 15.26 0.75
N GLY A 23 -6.73 15.02 2.01
CA GLY A 23 -8.10 15.23 2.50
C GLY A 23 -9.12 14.23 1.93
N ILE A 24 -8.70 13.04 1.52
CA ILE A 24 -9.56 12.00 0.94
C ILE A 24 -10.22 11.19 2.05
N THR A 25 -11.55 11.07 2.01
CA THR A 25 -12.37 10.37 3.02
C THR A 25 -12.91 9.02 2.56
N GLY A 26 -12.60 8.61 1.32
CA GLY A 26 -12.98 7.30 0.78
C GLY A 26 -12.17 6.13 1.36
N PRO A 27 -12.31 4.92 0.78
CA PRO A 27 -11.58 3.74 1.21
C PRO A 27 -10.05 3.95 1.16
N SER A 28 -9.35 3.56 2.23
CA SER A 28 -7.90 3.71 2.37
C SER A 28 -7.29 2.45 2.96
N TYR A 29 -6.60 1.66 2.14
CA TYR A 29 -6.01 0.39 2.57
C TYR A 29 -4.75 0.05 1.78
N THR A 30 -3.92 -0.78 2.40
CA THR A 30 -2.71 -1.35 1.79
C THR A 30 -2.96 -2.84 1.58
N VAL A 31 -2.64 -3.33 0.39
CA VAL A 31 -2.77 -4.75 0.02
C VAL A 31 -1.39 -5.38 -0.15
N ASP A 32 -1.30 -6.67 0.10
CA ASP A 32 -0.09 -7.47 -0.12
C ASP A 32 -0.48 -8.79 -0.78
N SER A 33 -0.19 -8.89 -2.08
CA SER A 33 -0.29 -10.13 -2.85
C SER A 33 1.07 -10.47 -3.47
N ALA A 34 2.16 -10.14 -2.76
CA ALA A 34 3.54 -10.25 -3.25
C ALA A 34 3.77 -9.46 -4.56
N CYS A 35 4.36 -10.08 -5.58
CA CYS A 35 4.77 -9.41 -6.82
C CYS A 35 3.62 -8.76 -7.60
N SER A 36 2.38 -9.22 -7.40
CA SER A 36 1.20 -8.67 -8.07
C SER A 36 0.50 -7.56 -7.29
N SER A 37 1.05 -7.13 -6.15
CA SER A 37 0.36 -6.21 -5.21
C SER A 37 -0.15 -4.93 -5.85
N SER A 38 0.62 -4.29 -6.74
CA SER A 38 0.20 -3.05 -7.41
C SER A 38 -0.95 -3.28 -8.39
N LEU A 39 -0.92 -4.39 -9.13
CA LEU A 39 -1.99 -4.77 -10.05
C LEU A 39 -3.25 -5.21 -9.27
N PHE A 40 -3.07 -5.93 -8.16
CA PHE A 40 -4.16 -6.31 -7.27
C PHE A 40 -4.81 -5.09 -6.62
N ALA A 41 -4.03 -4.08 -6.21
CA ALA A 41 -4.54 -2.80 -5.75
C ALA A 41 -5.35 -2.07 -6.84
N MET A 42 -4.89 -2.13 -8.09
CA MET A 42 -5.61 -1.54 -9.23
C MET A 42 -6.94 -2.24 -9.49
N GLU A 43 -6.99 -3.57 -9.45
CA GLU A 43 -8.23 -4.34 -9.57
C GLU A 43 -9.22 -3.97 -8.45
N HIS A 44 -8.72 -3.81 -7.22
CA HIS A 44 -9.52 -3.38 -6.09
C HIS A 44 -10.11 -1.98 -6.27
N ALA A 45 -9.31 -1.03 -6.76
CA ALA A 45 -9.78 0.31 -7.10
C ALA A 45 -10.83 0.30 -8.21
N TYR A 46 -10.61 -0.47 -9.28
CA TYR A 46 -11.57 -0.64 -10.36
C TYR A 46 -12.92 -1.19 -9.84
N ARG A 47 -12.88 -2.22 -8.98
CA ARG A 47 -14.10 -2.77 -8.36
C ARG A 47 -14.80 -1.77 -7.45
N ALA A 48 -14.06 -1.01 -6.65
CA ALA A 48 -14.63 0.00 -5.77
C ALA A 48 -15.39 1.08 -6.56
N ILE A 49 -14.79 1.56 -7.66
CA ILE A 49 -15.43 2.54 -8.55
C ILE A 49 -16.64 1.92 -9.24
N ARG A 50 -16.49 0.73 -9.82
CA ARG A 50 -17.59 0.03 -10.52
C ARG A 50 -18.79 -0.26 -9.63
N ASN A 51 -18.55 -0.55 -8.35
CA ASN A 51 -19.59 -0.83 -7.36
C ASN A 51 -20.16 0.44 -6.71
N GLY A 52 -19.74 1.64 -7.13
CA GLY A 52 -20.21 2.91 -6.57
C GLY A 52 -19.74 3.19 -5.14
N GLN A 53 -18.63 2.59 -4.71
CA GLN A 53 -18.04 2.85 -3.38
C GLN A 53 -17.20 4.14 -3.36
N CYS A 54 -16.67 4.56 -4.51
CA CYS A 54 -16.00 5.84 -4.70
C CYS A 54 -16.06 6.29 -6.18
N ASP A 55 -15.94 7.59 -6.44
CA ASP A 55 -15.96 8.14 -7.81
C ASP A 55 -14.58 8.08 -8.50
N ALA A 56 -13.53 8.08 -7.68
CA ALA A 56 -12.15 8.02 -8.12
C ALA A 56 -11.30 7.27 -7.08
N ALA A 57 -10.15 6.77 -7.51
CA ALA A 57 -9.22 6.06 -6.64
C ALA A 57 -7.77 6.41 -7.00
N ILE A 58 -6.93 6.48 -5.97
CA ILE A 58 -5.47 6.59 -6.12
C ILE A 58 -4.88 5.21 -5.86
N VAL A 59 -4.06 4.74 -6.79
CA VAL A 59 -3.38 3.46 -6.70
C VAL A 59 -1.88 3.70 -6.81
N GLY A 60 -1.12 3.10 -5.89
CA GLY A 60 0.34 3.19 -5.87
C GLY A 60 0.96 1.88 -5.41
N GLY A 61 2.22 1.67 -5.79
CA GLY A 61 3.04 0.55 -5.34
C GLY A 61 4.47 1.01 -5.11
N ALA A 62 5.09 0.52 -4.04
CA ALA A 62 6.47 0.83 -3.70
C ALA A 62 7.18 -0.45 -3.24
N ASN A 63 8.44 -0.61 -3.64
CA ASN A 63 9.32 -1.70 -3.21
C ASN A 63 10.72 -1.14 -2.94
N LEU A 64 11.29 -1.45 -1.79
CA LEU A 64 12.63 -1.01 -1.40
C LEU A 64 13.46 -2.21 -0.92
N CYS A 65 14.65 -2.39 -1.50
CA CYS A 65 15.60 -3.43 -1.10
C CYS A 65 16.59 -2.87 -0.07
N LEU A 66 16.15 -2.67 1.18
CA LEU A 66 16.95 -2.02 2.22
C LEU A 66 17.75 -2.99 3.09
N HIS A 67 17.32 -4.25 3.18
CA HIS A 67 17.95 -5.26 4.04
C HIS A 67 18.27 -6.51 3.21
N PRO A 68 19.50 -7.06 3.29
CA PRO A 68 19.93 -8.17 2.44
C PRO A 68 19.20 -9.50 2.72
N TYR A 69 18.54 -9.62 3.88
CA TYR A 69 17.86 -10.84 4.31
C TYR A 69 16.87 -11.38 3.26
N VAL A 70 16.03 -10.53 2.69
CA VAL A 70 15.02 -10.95 1.70
C VAL A 70 15.69 -11.49 0.44
N SER A 71 16.71 -10.82 -0.07
CA SER A 71 17.48 -11.28 -1.23
C SER A 71 18.19 -12.62 -0.94
N LEU A 72 18.81 -12.77 0.24
CA LEU A 72 19.45 -14.03 0.64
C LEU A 72 18.45 -15.18 0.79
N GLN A 73 17.21 -14.91 1.22
CA GLN A 73 16.16 -15.92 1.27
C GLN A 73 15.76 -16.37 -0.14
N PHE A 74 15.55 -15.44 -1.07
CA PHE A 74 15.20 -15.77 -2.45
C PHE A 74 16.31 -16.54 -3.18
N SER A 75 17.59 -16.27 -2.90
CA SER A 75 18.71 -17.02 -3.50
C SER A 75 18.86 -18.47 -3.02
N ARG A 76 18.14 -18.87 -1.96
CA ARG A 76 18.19 -20.23 -1.38
C ARG A 76 16.94 -21.06 -1.68
N LEU A 77 15.99 -20.48 -2.42
CA LEU A 77 14.87 -21.20 -3.03
C LEU A 77 15.36 -21.98 -4.25
#